data_AF-A0A352UH54-F1
#
_entry.id   AF-A0A352UH54-F1
#
_cell.length_a   1.000
_cell.length_b   1.000
_cell.length_c   1.000
_cell.angle_alpha   90.00
_cell.angle_beta   90.00
_cell.angle_gamma   90.00
#
_symmetry.space_group_name_H-M   'P 1'
#
loop_
_entity.id
_entity.type
_entity.pdbx_description
1 polymer ?
#
loop_
_entity_poly.entity_id
_entity_poly.type
_entity_poly.pdbx_seq_one_letter_code
_entity_poly.pdbx_strand_id
1 'polypeptide(L)'
;EEHGGRYGFGWLADNHPEKIAAPFAVNEGGGTPIEAAGGLTYLLGVGEKGRLQVEFEIRGVSSHASVPWQGTNALYRLSNLLERIEGYEAELDTSTSLFSHLSNFAIEHKPSAENVEEIIDEVQRDNPRFASMLRALSRMTVTPTMINGGVKSNSVPEV
;
A
#
# COMPACT_ATOMS: atom_id res chain seq x y z
N GLU A 1 -12.22 -11.27 -5.21
CA GLU A 1 -10.82 -10.80 -5.21
C GLU A 1 -10.76 -9.34 -4.80
N GLU A 2 -11.19 -8.40 -5.64
CA GLU A 2 -11.08 -6.93 -5.45
C GLU A 2 -11.89 -6.29 -4.30
N HIS A 3 -12.79 -7.05 -3.66
CA HIS A 3 -13.61 -6.59 -2.53
C HIS A 3 -13.30 -7.34 -1.23
N GLY A 4 -12.04 -7.77 -1.03
CA GLY A 4 -11.57 -8.39 0.21
C GLY A 4 -12.07 -9.82 0.44
N GLY A 5 -12.43 -10.53 -0.64
CA GLY A 5 -12.74 -11.97 -0.57
C GLY A 5 -14.03 -12.36 0.15
N ARG A 6 -14.81 -11.42 0.71
CA ARG A 6 -15.99 -11.67 1.56
C ARG A 6 -17.00 -12.64 0.96
N TYR A 7 -17.34 -12.46 -0.33
CA TYR A 7 -18.30 -13.33 -1.04
C TYR A 7 -17.63 -14.44 -1.86
N GLY A 8 -16.30 -14.54 -1.80
CA GLY A 8 -15.51 -15.58 -2.48
C GLY A 8 -14.96 -16.58 -1.46
N PHE A 9 -13.63 -16.65 -1.36
CA PHE A 9 -12.96 -17.56 -0.42
C PHE A 9 -13.33 -17.31 1.05
N GLY A 10 -13.66 -16.08 1.46
CA GLY A 10 -14.14 -15.80 2.82
C GLY A 10 -15.44 -16.54 3.12
N TRP A 11 -16.44 -16.44 2.23
CA TRP A 11 -17.69 -17.18 2.37
C TRP A 11 -17.48 -18.69 2.35
N LEU A 12 -16.60 -19.21 1.48
CA LEU A 12 -16.26 -20.64 1.47
C LEU A 12 -15.59 -21.09 2.76
N ALA A 13 -14.68 -20.29 3.32
CA ALA A 13 -14.05 -20.59 4.59
C ALA A 13 -15.06 -20.64 5.74
N ASP A 14 -16.04 -19.73 5.74
CA ASP A 14 -17.06 -19.65 6.77
C ASP A 14 -18.14 -20.76 6.65
N ASN A 15 -18.50 -21.17 5.43
CA ASN A 15 -19.68 -22.04 5.19
C ASN A 15 -19.33 -23.44 4.70
N HIS A 16 -18.19 -23.61 4.02
CA HIS A 16 -17.74 -24.87 3.43
C HIS A 16 -16.22 -25.07 3.57
N PRO A 17 -15.65 -24.96 4.79
CA PRO A 17 -14.20 -25.07 4.99
C PRO A 17 -13.63 -26.40 4.47
N GLU A 18 -14.43 -27.47 4.47
CA GLU A 18 -14.06 -28.78 3.95
C GLU A 18 -13.75 -28.77 2.45
N LYS A 19 -14.32 -27.84 1.68
CA LYS A 19 -14.10 -27.73 0.23
C LYS A 19 -12.80 -27.03 -0.12
N ILE A 20 -12.26 -26.24 0.79
CA ILE A 20 -11.01 -25.47 0.60
C ILE A 20 -9.87 -26.02 1.47
N ALA A 21 -10.11 -27.10 2.21
CA ALA A 21 -9.10 -27.80 2.96
C ALA A 21 -8.14 -28.52 2.00
N ALA A 22 -6.94 -27.97 1.86
CA ALA A 22 -5.87 -28.55 1.06
C ALA A 22 -4.53 -28.36 1.78
N PRO A 23 -3.55 -29.26 1.57
CA PRO A 23 -2.22 -29.09 2.13
C PRO A 23 -1.46 -27.91 1.52
N PHE A 24 -1.85 -27.47 0.32
CA PHE A 24 -1.26 -26.35 -0.40
C PHE A 24 -2.34 -25.57 -1.15
N ALA A 25 -2.15 -24.26 -1.26
CA ALA A 25 -2.92 -23.38 -2.13
C ALA A 25 -1.95 -22.69 -3.09
N VAL A 26 -2.29 -22.66 -4.38
CA VAL A 26 -1.55 -21.93 -5.41
C VAL A 26 -2.49 -20.85 -5.92
N ASN A 27 -2.08 -19.59 -5.83
CA ASN A 27 -2.78 -18.50 -6.49
C ASN A 27 -2.05 -18.09 -7.77
N GLU A 28 -2.76 -17.40 -8.64
CA GLU A 28 -2.13 -16.70 -9.76
C GLU A 28 -1.45 -15.44 -9.19
N GLY A 29 -0.13 -15.36 -9.32
CA GLY A 29 0.58 -14.09 -9.18
C GLY A 29 0.40 -13.23 -10.44
N GLY A 30 0.85 -11.96 -10.43
CA GLY A 30 0.71 -11.03 -11.56
C GLY A 30 1.39 -11.42 -12.89
N GLY A 31 1.88 -12.67 -13.02
CA GLY A 31 2.20 -13.36 -14.28
C GLY A 31 3.38 -12.80 -15.08
N THR A 32 3.98 -11.70 -14.65
CA THR A 32 5.00 -10.99 -15.43
C THR A 32 6.40 -11.47 -15.02
N PRO A 33 7.20 -12.04 -15.94
CA PRO A 33 8.57 -12.42 -15.63
C PRO A 33 9.45 -11.20 -15.41
N ILE A 34 10.53 -11.39 -14.66
CA ILE A 34 11.61 -10.43 -14.51
C ILE A 34 12.73 -10.82 -15.46
N GLU A 35 13.09 -9.91 -16.36
CA GLU A 35 14.31 -10.02 -17.16
C GLU A 35 15.49 -9.45 -16.35
N ALA A 36 16.44 -10.31 -16.01
CA ALA A 36 17.66 -9.94 -15.30
C ALA A 36 18.75 -10.98 -15.55
N ALA A 37 20.02 -10.58 -15.39
CA ALA A 37 21.18 -11.48 -15.52
C ALA A 37 21.20 -12.30 -16.85
N GLY A 38 20.63 -11.76 -17.92
CA GLY A 38 20.55 -12.43 -19.22
C GLY A 38 19.51 -13.56 -19.33
N GLY A 39 18.60 -13.66 -18.36
CA GLY A 39 17.54 -14.68 -18.32
C GLY A 39 16.16 -14.13 -17.94
N LEU A 40 15.17 -15.00 -18.07
CA LEU A 40 13.79 -14.77 -17.62
C LEU A 40 13.56 -15.52 -16.30
N THR A 41 13.18 -14.77 -15.26
CA THR A 41 12.86 -15.31 -13.94
C THR A 41 11.37 -15.14 -13.65
N TYR A 42 10.70 -16.25 -13.33
CA TYR A 42 9.32 -16.24 -12.86
C TYR A 42 9.30 -16.33 -11.34
N LEU A 43 8.59 -15.41 -10.69
CA LEU A 43 8.45 -15.40 -9.24
C LEU A 43 7.32 -16.32 -8.79
N LEU A 44 7.58 -17.05 -7.71
CA LEU A 44 6.56 -17.75 -6.93
C LEU A 44 6.32 -16.96 -5.63
N GLY A 45 5.17 -16.29 -5.54
CA GLY A 45 4.77 -15.59 -4.32
C GLY A 45 4.52 -16.57 -3.18
N VAL A 46 5.12 -16.33 -2.02
CA VAL A 46 4.90 -17.12 -0.80
C VAL A 46 3.91 -16.46 0.17
N GLY A 47 3.35 -15.32 -0.24
CA GLY A 47 2.41 -14.52 0.52
C GLY A 47 2.13 -13.19 -0.15
N GLU A 48 1.21 -12.42 0.41
CA GLU A 48 0.81 -11.10 -0.07
C GLU A 48 0.84 -10.08 1.06
N LYS A 49 1.10 -8.82 0.72
CA LYS A 49 1.05 -7.72 1.68
C LYS A 49 -0.40 -7.51 2.13
N GLY A 50 -0.60 -7.45 3.45
CA GLY A 50 -1.92 -7.17 4.02
C GLY A 50 -2.47 -5.80 3.57
N ARG A 51 -3.80 -5.70 3.51
CA ARG A 51 -4.52 -4.46 3.22
C ARG A 51 -5.31 -4.03 4.45
N LEU A 52 -5.19 -2.77 4.84
CA LEU A 52 -6.01 -2.12 5.86
C LEU A 52 -6.70 -0.90 5.26
N GLN A 53 -8.01 -0.79 5.46
CA GLN A 53 -8.79 0.41 5.17
C GLN A 53 -9.08 1.14 6.49
N VAL A 54 -8.77 2.44 6.51
CA VAL A 54 -9.05 3.32 7.65
C VAL A 54 -9.90 4.48 7.14
N GLU A 55 -11.00 4.76 7.84
CA GLU A 55 -11.89 5.88 7.56
C GLU A 55 -11.76 6.92 8.68
N PHE A 56 -11.54 8.18 8.29
CA PHE A 56 -11.45 9.30 9.22
C PHE A 56 -12.68 10.18 9.07
N GLU A 57 -13.38 10.42 10.16
CA GLU A 57 -14.43 11.43 10.23
C GLU A 57 -13.92 12.64 11.00
N ILE A 58 -13.79 13.77 10.31
CA ILE A 58 -13.28 15.01 10.89
C ILE A 58 -14.45 15.96 11.11
N ARG A 59 -14.71 16.29 12.38
CA ARG A 59 -15.80 17.19 12.76
C ARG A 59 -15.32 18.60 13.05
N GLY A 60 -16.11 19.56 12.58
CA GLY A 60 -16.01 20.99 12.80
C GLY A 60 -17.30 21.56 13.39
N VAL A 61 -17.49 22.86 13.22
CA VAL A 61 -18.71 23.58 13.62
C VAL A 61 -19.08 24.52 12.48
N SER A 62 -20.31 24.41 11.98
CA SER A 62 -20.78 25.25 10.88
C SER A 62 -20.97 26.71 11.31
N SER A 63 -20.68 27.64 10.39
CA SER A 63 -21.01 29.06 10.51
C SER A 63 -21.12 29.69 9.11
N HIS A 64 -21.69 30.89 9.02
CA HIS A 64 -21.68 31.62 7.74
C HIS A 64 -20.24 31.97 7.35
N ALA A 65 -19.88 31.80 6.07
CA ALA A 65 -18.48 31.96 5.62
C ALA A 65 -17.91 33.38 5.79
N SER A 66 -18.76 34.41 5.99
CA SER A 66 -18.32 35.78 6.31
C SER A 66 -17.95 36.00 7.78
N VAL A 67 -18.26 35.04 8.66
CA VAL A 67 -17.93 35.05 10.09
C VAL A 67 -17.29 33.71 10.49
N PRO A 68 -16.18 33.31 9.84
CA PRO A 68 -15.61 31.97 10.01
C PRO A 68 -15.13 31.69 11.44
N TRP A 69 -14.82 32.73 12.22
CA TRP A 69 -14.42 32.61 13.64
C TRP A 69 -15.56 32.17 14.58
N GLN A 70 -16.81 32.13 14.10
CA GLN A 70 -17.94 31.55 14.85
C GLN A 70 -18.05 30.03 14.68
N GLY A 71 -17.28 29.45 13.76
CA GLY A 71 -17.26 28.02 13.47
C GLY A 71 -15.88 27.41 13.66
N THR A 72 -15.75 26.14 13.27
CA THR A 72 -14.47 25.43 13.19
C THR A 72 -14.44 24.69 11.86
N ASN A 73 -13.54 25.09 10.97
CA ASN A 73 -13.48 24.52 9.63
C ASN A 73 -12.81 23.13 9.65
N ALA A 74 -13.55 22.09 9.29
CA ALA A 74 -13.06 20.71 9.25
C ALA A 74 -11.93 20.51 8.22
N LEU A 75 -11.93 21.28 7.13
CA LEU A 75 -10.95 21.11 6.04
C LEU A 75 -9.52 21.50 6.45
N TYR A 76 -9.34 22.45 7.37
CA TYR A 76 -8.00 22.78 7.87
C TYR A 76 -7.42 21.65 8.72
N ARG A 77 -8.27 20.93 9.46
CA ARG A 77 -7.85 19.73 10.19
C ARG A 77 -7.53 18.59 9.24
N LEU A 78 -8.30 18.44 8.17
CA LEU A 78 -8.00 17.49 7.10
C LEU A 78 -6.66 17.79 6.43
N SER A 79 -6.35 19.06 6.13
CA SER A 79 -5.04 19.47 5.60
C SER A 79 -3.90 18.97 6.49
N ASN A 80 -3.99 19.22 7.80
CA ASN A 80 -2.97 18.77 8.76
C ASN A 80 -2.85 17.23 8.82
N LEU A 81 -3.96 16.50 8.64
CA LEU A 81 -3.93 15.04 8.58
C LEU A 81 -3.22 14.56 7.31
N LEU A 82 -3.53 15.15 6.16
CA LEU A 82 -2.93 14.80 4.88
C LEU A 82 -1.43 15.11 4.87
N GLU A 83 -1.00 16.26 5.40
CA GLU A 83 0.42 16.61 5.54
C GLU A 83 1.19 15.58 6.40
N ARG A 84 0.56 15.06 7.46
CA ARG A 84 1.17 14.01 8.29
C ARG A 84 1.26 12.66 7.57
N ILE A 85 0.28 12.33 6.73
CA ILE A 85 0.29 11.11 5.93
C ILE A 85 1.35 11.22 4.81
N GLU A 86 1.43 12.37 4.15
CA GLU A 86 2.42 12.64 3.10
C GLU A 86 3.85 12.62 3.65
N GLY A 87 4.06 13.19 4.83
CA GLY A 87 5.36 13.19 5.52
C GLY A 87 5.68 11.90 6.29
N TYR A 88 4.87 10.86 6.18
CA TYR A 88 5.13 9.60 6.88
C TYR A 88 6.25 8.80 6.19
N GLU A 89 7.36 8.61 6.87
CA GLU A 89 8.43 7.72 6.46
C GLU A 89 8.19 6.32 7.00
N ALA A 90 7.93 5.37 6.10
CA ALA A 90 7.71 3.98 6.47
C ALA A 90 9.03 3.32 6.91
N GLU A 91 8.97 2.48 7.94
CA GLU A 91 10.08 1.60 8.29
C GLU A 91 10.44 0.71 7.10
N LEU A 92 11.74 0.58 6.83
CA LEU A 92 12.28 -0.25 5.77
C LEU A 92 12.52 -1.66 6.30
N ASP A 93 11.99 -2.65 5.60
CA ASP A 93 12.10 -4.06 5.96
C ASP A 93 12.50 -4.90 4.74
N THR A 94 13.55 -5.71 4.89
CA THR A 94 14.05 -6.63 3.86
C THR A 94 13.82 -8.09 4.23
N SER A 95 12.93 -8.38 5.18
CA SER A 95 12.61 -9.73 5.66
C SER A 95 11.84 -10.59 4.63
N THR A 96 11.20 -9.97 3.64
CA THR A 96 10.47 -10.69 2.58
C THR A 96 11.43 -11.57 1.77
N SER A 97 11.04 -12.81 1.47
CA SER A 97 11.89 -13.84 0.84
C SER A 97 12.58 -13.43 -0.46
N LEU A 98 12.00 -12.53 -1.24
CA LEU A 98 12.62 -12.02 -2.46
C LEU A 98 14.01 -11.39 -2.19
N PHE A 99 14.17 -10.70 -1.06
CA PHE A 99 15.43 -10.04 -0.69
C PHE A 99 16.56 -11.04 -0.41
N SER A 100 16.27 -12.26 0.03
CA SER A 100 17.29 -13.31 0.15
C SER A 100 17.74 -13.93 -1.18
N HIS A 101 17.10 -13.55 -2.29
CA HIS A 101 17.35 -14.11 -3.62
C HIS A 101 17.81 -13.07 -4.65
N LEU A 102 18.22 -11.86 -4.23
CA LEU A 102 18.66 -10.79 -5.12
C LEU A 102 19.89 -11.16 -5.97
N SER A 103 20.77 -12.04 -5.48
CA SER A 103 21.92 -12.53 -6.25
C SER A 103 21.53 -13.26 -7.54
N ASN A 104 20.34 -13.88 -7.60
CA ASN A 104 19.82 -14.48 -8.83
C ASN A 104 19.52 -13.44 -9.93
N PHE A 105 19.48 -12.16 -9.57
CA PHE A 105 19.26 -11.03 -10.47
C PHE A 105 20.56 -10.22 -10.69
N ALA A 106 21.73 -10.79 -10.36
CA ALA A 106 23.04 -10.14 -10.39
C ALA A 106 23.18 -8.93 -9.44
N ILE A 107 22.40 -8.92 -8.36
CA ILE A 107 22.49 -7.92 -7.29
C ILE A 107 23.20 -8.60 -6.10
N GLU A 108 24.49 -8.34 -5.94
CA GLU A 108 25.34 -9.01 -4.95
C GLU A 108 25.29 -8.38 -3.55
N HIS A 109 24.71 -7.19 -3.44
CA HIS A 109 24.54 -6.52 -2.16
C HIS A 109 23.60 -7.32 -1.26
N LYS A 110 24.00 -7.57 -0.01
CA LYS A 110 23.10 -8.10 1.00
C LYS A 110 22.13 -6.98 1.42
N PRO A 111 20.81 -7.11 1.15
CA PRO A 111 19.86 -6.05 1.43
C PRO A 111 19.57 -5.93 2.93
N SER A 112 19.52 -4.70 3.43
CA SER A 112 19.13 -4.32 4.79
C SER A 112 18.33 -3.02 4.77
N ALA A 113 17.77 -2.63 5.92
CA ALA A 113 17.03 -1.37 6.05
C ALA A 113 17.91 -0.16 5.70
N GLU A 114 19.23 -0.24 5.91
CA GLU A 114 20.17 0.86 5.68
C GLU A 114 20.53 1.07 4.20
N ASN A 115 20.44 0.04 3.35
CA ASN A 115 20.94 0.11 1.96
C ASN A 115 19.88 -0.21 0.89
N VAL A 116 18.66 -0.60 1.28
CA VAL A 116 17.65 -1.06 0.32
C VAL A 116 17.25 0.02 -0.69
N GLU A 117 17.28 1.30 -0.30
CA GLU A 117 16.99 2.40 -1.23
C GLU A 117 18.08 2.54 -2.30
N GLU A 118 19.35 2.41 -1.93
CA GLU A 118 20.47 2.46 -2.88
C GLU A 118 20.36 1.32 -3.89
N ILE A 119 20.06 0.10 -3.41
CA ILE A 119 19.82 -1.07 -4.26
C ILE A 119 18.65 -0.80 -5.23
N ILE A 120 17.54 -0.25 -4.73
CA ILE A 120 16.37 0.06 -5.57
C ILE A 120 16.74 1.09 -6.63
N ASP A 121 17.48 2.14 -6.29
CA ASP A 121 17.87 3.21 -7.22
C ASP A 121 18.86 2.72 -8.30
N GLU A 122 19.72 1.76 -7.97
CA GLU A 122 20.56 1.07 -8.95
C GLU A 122 19.71 0.24 -9.92
N VAL A 123 18.83 -0.62 -9.39
CA VAL A 123 17.93 -1.47 -10.20
C VAL A 123 17.00 -0.63 -11.07
N GLN A 124 16.56 0.53 -10.60
CA GLN A 124 15.65 1.42 -11.31
C GLN A 124 16.18 1.86 -12.68
N ARG A 125 17.50 1.92 -12.87
CA ARG A 125 18.14 2.35 -14.13
C ARG A 125 17.91 1.34 -15.25
N ASP A 126 18.02 0.06 -14.93
CA ASP A 126 17.95 -1.03 -15.91
C ASP A 126 16.58 -1.71 -15.93
N ASN A 127 15.91 -1.79 -14.77
CA ASN A 127 14.62 -2.44 -14.62
C ASN A 127 13.68 -1.67 -13.67
N PRO A 128 13.02 -0.60 -14.16
CA PRO A 128 12.10 0.21 -13.36
C PRO A 128 10.93 -0.57 -12.75
N ARG A 129 10.46 -1.62 -13.43
CA ARG A 129 9.37 -2.46 -12.93
C ARG A 129 9.82 -3.29 -11.73
N PHE A 130 11.01 -3.87 -11.81
CA PHE A 130 11.57 -4.64 -10.70
C PHE A 130 11.87 -3.76 -9.50
N ALA A 131 12.46 -2.58 -9.72
CA ALA A 131 12.69 -1.59 -8.66
C ALA A 131 11.39 -1.15 -7.98
N SER A 132 10.31 -0.90 -8.74
CA SER A 132 8.99 -0.60 -8.18
C SER A 132 8.46 -1.73 -7.29
N MET A 133 8.65 -2.99 -7.69
CA MET A 133 8.27 -4.13 -6.87
C MET A 133 9.11 -4.25 -5.60
N LEU A 134 10.44 -4.09 -5.68
CA LEU A 134 11.33 -4.08 -4.50
C LEU A 134 10.90 -2.98 -3.52
N ARG A 135 10.61 -1.78 -4.02
CA ARG A 135 10.09 -0.66 -3.23
C ARG A 135 8.78 -1.01 -2.53
N ALA A 136 7.85 -1.67 -3.24
CA ALA A 136 6.56 -2.06 -2.68
C ALA A 136 6.66 -3.16 -1.61
N LEU A 137 7.66 -4.05 -1.72
CA LEU A 137 7.91 -5.14 -0.78
C LEU A 137 8.76 -4.71 0.43
N SER A 138 9.50 -3.61 0.31
CA SER A 138 10.41 -3.17 1.38
C SER A 138 9.75 -2.31 2.47
N ARG A 139 8.46 -1.98 2.33
CA ARG A 139 7.80 -0.99 3.20
C ARG A 139 6.28 -1.06 3.19
N MET A 140 5.68 -0.48 4.23
CA MET A 140 4.26 -0.16 4.24
C MET A 140 3.96 0.99 3.26
N THR A 141 2.81 0.89 2.58
CA THR A 141 2.32 1.94 1.68
C THR A 141 1.03 2.51 2.25
N VAL A 142 0.99 3.82 2.47
CA VAL A 142 -0.19 4.54 2.98
C VAL A 142 -0.62 5.55 1.93
N THR A 143 -1.88 5.52 1.53
CA THR A 143 -2.38 6.41 0.46
C THR A 143 -3.82 6.81 0.75
N PRO A 144 -4.11 8.12 0.92
CA PRO A 144 -5.47 8.61 0.93
C PRO A 144 -6.09 8.41 -0.45
N THR A 145 -7.25 7.74 -0.51
CA THR A 145 -7.90 7.37 -1.78
C THR A 145 -9.26 8.04 -2.00
N MET A 146 -9.88 8.54 -0.93
CA MET A 146 -11.22 9.15 -0.97
C MET A 146 -11.28 10.37 -0.05
N ILE A 147 -11.98 11.42 -0.49
CA ILE A 147 -12.27 12.63 0.27
C ILE A 147 -13.71 13.05 0.02
N ASN A 148 -14.45 13.38 1.08
CA ASN A 148 -15.81 13.92 1.00
C ASN A 148 -16.02 14.93 2.14
N GLY A 149 -16.47 16.14 1.81
CA GLY A 149 -16.71 17.20 2.79
C GLY A 149 -17.20 18.49 2.15
N GLY A 150 -17.83 19.35 2.95
CA GLY A 150 -18.48 20.59 2.52
C GLY A 150 -19.88 20.39 1.94
N VAL A 151 -20.78 21.34 2.24
CA VAL A 151 -22.18 21.29 1.81
C VAL A 151 -22.56 22.45 0.88
N LYS A 152 -22.09 23.67 1.19
CA LYS A 152 -22.40 24.91 0.44
C LYS A 152 -21.20 25.83 0.42
N SER A 153 -21.04 26.60 -0.66
CA SER A 153 -19.91 27.54 -0.83
C SER A 153 -19.90 28.70 0.18
N ASN A 154 -21.03 28.99 0.83
CA ASN A 154 -21.18 30.09 1.79
C ASN A 154 -21.24 29.63 3.26
N SER A 155 -20.84 28.39 3.55
CA SER A 155 -20.81 27.83 4.90
C SER A 155 -19.40 27.36 5.26
N VAL A 156 -19.00 27.57 6.49
CA VAL A 156 -17.86 26.84 7.08
C VAL A 156 -18.26 25.35 7.14
N PRO A 157 -17.44 24.44 6.57
CA PRO A 157 -17.75 23.02 6.56
C PRO A 157 -17.49 22.39 7.94
N GLU A 158 -18.47 21.64 8.42
CA GLU A 158 -18.39 20.89 9.68
C GLU A 158 -18.02 19.41 9.49
N VAL A 159 -18.13 18.92 8.26
CA VAL A 159 -17.69 17.60 7.78
C VAL A 159 -17.20 17.73 6.35
#